data_AF-A0A533YKF3-F1
#
_entry.id   AF-A0A533YKF3-F1
#
_cell.length_a   1.000
_cell.length_b   1.000
_cell.length_c   1.000
_cell.angle_alpha   90.00
_cell.angle_beta   90.00
_cell.angle_gamma   90.00
#
_symmetry.space_group_name_H-M   'P 1'
#
loop_
_entity.id
_entity.type
_entity.pdbx_description
1 polymer ?
#
loop_
_entity_poly.entity_id
_entity_poly.type
_entity_poly.pdbx_seq_one_letter_code
_entity_poly.pdbx_strand_id
1 'polypeptide(L)' 'MIKRICLITPPSIFLLDERVFMTLGILKVAAVLEQAGIQVEMLDLSGVENYEEVVRDHVRNGS' A
#
# COMPACT_ATOMS: atom_id res chain seq x y z
N MET A 1 -15.57 -14.79 3.27
CA MET A 1 -14.63 -14.71 2.13
C MET A 1 -14.09 -13.29 2.10
N ILE A 2 -12.77 -13.11 2.14
CA ILE A 2 -12.14 -11.79 2.05
C ILE A 2 -12.31 -11.30 0.61
N LYS A 3 -12.94 -10.14 0.41
CA LYS A 3 -13.23 -9.60 -0.93
C LYS A 3 -12.19 -8.59 -1.42
N ARG A 4 -11.56 -7.86 -0.49
CA ARG A 4 -10.59 -6.80 -0.77
C ARG A 4 -9.50 -6.80 0.29
N ILE A 5 -8.26 -6.58 -0.14
CA ILE A 5 -7.10 -6.42 0.73
C ILE A 5 -6.42 -5.10 0.38
N CYS A 6 -6.18 -4.26 1.39
CA CYS A 6 -5.35 -3.08 1.26
C CYS A 6 -3.92 -3.40 1.71
N LEU A 7 -2.96 -3.16 0.83
CA LEU A 7 -1.53 -3.30 1.07
C LEU A 7 -0.95 -1.91 1.31
N ILE A 8 -0.24 -1.74 2.42
CA ILE A 8 0.26 -0.43 2.86
C ILE A 8 1.78 -0.39 2.73
N THR A 9 2.30 0.56 1.97
CA THR A 9 3.71 0.93 2.01
C THR A 9 3.91 1.95 3.15
N PRO A 10 4.81 1.71 4.10
CA PRO A 10 4.93 2.55 5.30
C PRO A 10 5.54 3.93 5.01
N PRO A 11 5.40 4.92 5.91
CA PRO A 11 5.89 6.29 5.73
C PRO A 11 7.41 6.48 5.82
N SER A 12 8.17 5.45 5.44
CA SER A 12 9.61 5.47 5.50
C SER A 12 10.19 6.33 4.38
N ILE A 13 10.86 7.43 4.74
CA ILE A 13 11.60 8.31 3.81
C ILE A 13 12.68 7.52 3.04
N PHE A 14 13.20 6.45 3.63
CA PHE A 14 14.17 5.56 2.98
C PHE A 14 13.63 4.91 1.70
N LEU A 15 12.30 4.76 1.57
CA LEU A 15 11.67 4.18 0.38
C LEU A 15 11.62 5.16 -0.81
N LEU A 16 11.92 6.44 -0.60
CA LEU A 16 12.05 7.44 -1.66
C LEU A 16 13.46 7.54 -2.23
N ASP A 17 14.46 6.91 -1.58
CA ASP A 17 15.84 6.93 -2.05
C ASP A 17 15.99 5.97 -3.23
N GLU A 18 16.34 6.49 -4.41
CA GLU A 18 16.54 5.72 -5.65
C GLU A 18 17.62 4.63 -5.55
N ARG A 19 18.48 4.69 -4.52
CA ARG A 19 19.52 3.69 -4.24
C ARG A 19 18.97 2.52 -3.41
N VAL A 20 17.75 2.65 -2.89
CA VAL A 20 17.02 1.60 -2.20
C VAL A 20 16.18 0.88 -3.24
N PHE A 21 16.26 -0.45 -3.25
CA PHE A 21 15.41 -1.25 -4.14
C PHE A 21 13.96 -0.84 -3.94
N MET A 22 13.31 -0.42 -5.03
CA MET A 22 11.87 -0.16 -5.05
C MET A 22 11.14 -1.31 -4.37
N THR A 23 10.02 -1.04 -3.69
CA THR A 23 9.16 -2.01 -3.00
C THR A 23 8.47 -2.98 -3.98
N LEU A 24 9.21 -3.63 -4.87
CA LEU A 24 8.72 -4.66 -5.80
C LEU A 24 8.17 -5.88 -5.06
N GLY A 25 8.60 -6.10 -3.80
CA GLY A 25 8.09 -7.17 -2.94
C GLY A 25 6.59 -7.07 -2.70
N ILE A 26 6.08 -5.89 -2.32
CA ILE A 26 4.64 -5.71 -2.05
C ILE A 26 3.82 -5.77 -3.34
N LEU A 27 4.37 -5.29 -4.45
CA LEU A 27 3.72 -5.38 -5.77
C LEU A 27 3.63 -6.82 -6.29
N LYS A 28 4.62 -7.68 -5.98
CA LYS A 28 4.52 -9.12 -6.26
C LYS A 28 3.40 -9.77 -5.45
N VAL A 29 3.25 -9.40 -4.18
CA VAL A 29 2.14 -9.88 -3.34
C VAL A 29 0.80 -9.44 -3.91
N ALA A 30 0.67 -8.18 -4.33
CA ALA A 30 -0.52 -7.66 -5.00
C ALA A 30 -0.90 -8.51 -6.22
N ALA A 31 0.07 -8.75 -7.12
CA ALA A 31 -0.15 -9.53 -8.33
C ALA A 31 -0.64 -10.97 -8.05
N VAL A 32 -0.09 -11.63 -7.02
CA VAL A 32 -0.51 -12.98 -6.63
C VAL A 32 -1.93 -12.99 -6.04
N LEU A 33 -2.30 -11.97 -5.26
CA LEU A 33 -3.64 -11.82 -4.70
C LEU A 33 -4.68 -11.53 -5.81
N GLU A 34 -4.35 -10.66 -6.75
CA GLU A 34 -5.19 -10.39 -7.92
C GLU A 34 -5.37 -11.63 -8.79
N GLN A 35 -4.31 -12.41 -9.01
CA GLN A 35 -4.38 -13.69 -9.72
C GLN A 35 -5.30 -14.70 -9.00
N ALA A 36 -5.41 -14.63 -7.68
CA ALA A 36 -6.34 -15.43 -6.88
C ALA A 36 -7.79 -14.88 -6.88
N GLY A 37 -8.07 -13.80 -7.62
CA GLY A 37 -9.39 -13.19 -7.71
C GLY A 37 -9.74 -12.28 -6.52
N ILE A 38 -8.74 -11.86 -5.73
CA ILE A 38 -8.92 -10.93 -4.62
C ILE A 38 -8.67 -9.51 -5.12
N GLN A 39 -9.58 -8.59 -4.82
CA GLN A 39 -9.36 -7.17 -5.13
C GLN A 39 -8.24 -6.63 -4.24
N VAL A 40 -7.23 -6.01 -4.86
CA VAL A 40 -6.12 -5.39 -4.12
C VAL A 40 -6.22 -3.88 -4.23
N GLU A 41 -5.95 -3.22 -3.12
CA GLU A 41 -5.75 -1.79 -3.02
C GLU A 41 -4.34 -1.52 -2.51
N MET A 42 -3.73 -0.45 -3.00
CA MET A 42 -2.41 0.01 -2.57
C MET A 42 -2.55 1.36 -1.88
N LEU A 43 -2.08 1.46 -0.64
CA LEU A 43 -1.92 2.72 0.07
C LEU A 43 -0.43 2.99 0.28
N ASP A 44 0.15 3.82 -0.56
CA ASP A 44 1.54 4.22 -0.43
C ASP A 44 1.68 5.45 0.46
N LEU A 45 2.33 5.28 1.62
CA LEU A 45 2.58 6.36 2.56
C LEU A 45 4.03 6.84 2.51
N SER A 46 4.88 6.32 1.60
CA SER A 46 6.30 6.66 1.52
C SER A 46 6.50 8.18 1.46
N GLY A 47 7.24 8.72 2.43
CA GLY A 47 7.50 10.17 2.53
C GLY A 47 6.30 11.03 2.94
N VAL A 48 5.19 10.44 3.36
CA VAL A 48 4.02 11.18 3.87
C VAL A 48 4.23 11.45 5.36
N GLU A 49 4.40 12.73 5.72
CA GLU A 49 4.59 13.15 7.11
C GLU A 49 3.30 13.03 7.94
N ASN A 50 2.14 13.37 7.36
CA ASN A 50 0.82 13.30 8.01
C ASN A 50 0.08 11.98 7.72
N TYR A 51 0.82 10.86 7.65
CA TYR A 51 0.28 9.56 7.21
C TYR A 51 -0.92 9.08 8.03
N GLU A 52 -1.02 9.44 9.32
CA GLU A 52 -2.19 9.08 10.13
C GLU A 52 -3.50 9.71 9.63
N GLU A 53 -3.44 10.96 9.17
CA GLU A 53 -4.60 11.65 8.61
C GLU A 53 -5.01 11.02 7.29
N VAL A 54 -4.03 10.73 6.42
CA VAL A 54 -4.24 10.02 5.16
C VAL A 54 -4.89 8.66 5.40
N VAL A 55 -4.41 7.89 6.38
CA VAL A 55 -5.01 6.59 6.75
C VAL A 55 -6.44 6.78 7.27
N ARG A 56 -6.70 7.80 8.11
CA ARG A 56 -8.05 8.09 8.62
C ARG A 56 -9.00 8.44 7.48
N ASP A 57 -8.58 9.25 6.53
CA ASP A 57 -9.37 9.64 5.36
C ASP A 57 -9.61 8.45 4.42
N HIS A 58 -8.58 7.62 4.23
CA HIS A 58 -8.69 6.38 3.45
C HIS A 58 -9.75 5.44 4.02
N VAL A 59 -9.72 5.20 5.33
CA VAL A 59 -10.70 4.34 6.01
C VAL A 59 -12.12 4.92 5.96
N ARG A 60 -12.26 6.26 5.98
CA ARG A 60 -13.57 6.94 5.91
C ARG A 60 -14.17 6.90 4.51
N ASN A 61 -13.35 7.02 3.47
CA ASN A 61 -13.80 7.16 2.09
C ASN A 61 -13.78 5.84 1.29
N GLY A 62 -13.03 4.84 1.76
CA GLY A 62 -12.91 3.53 1.14
C GLY A 62 -14.11 2.63 1.44
N SER A 63 -15.26 2.91 0.82
CA SER A 63 -16.41 1.99 0.71
C SER A 63 -16.44 1.31 -0.66
#